data_AF-A0A958KEZ5-F1
#
_entry.id   AF-A0A958KEZ5-F1
#
_cell.length_a   1.000
_cell.length_b   1.000
_cell.length_c   1.000
_cell.angle_alpha   90.00
_cell.angle_beta   90.00
_cell.angle_gamma   90.00
#
_symmetry.space_group_name_H-M   'P 1'
#
loop_
_entity.id
_entity.type
_entity.pdbx_description
1 polymer ?
#
loop_
_entity_poly.entity_id
_entity_poly.type
_entity_poly.pdbx_seq_one_letter_code
_entity_poly.pdbx_strand_id
1 'polypeptide(L)'
;MWIKRYTASQSRTPSYLNHQTRFIHRSFQIRYTAYLSLAATLGMVISMIPISYFINENYDVFIRLAYDYAPNILGHLEKEQIWLNSLLFSMFVGLVVFFTIFGFKLTARMIGPIQIVKNHLKQLSRGKWFNQEIKIRDKDEFHELIEEYNYFYKSFRKNLENDLSRLEKLNINRDDRESYYLWQKMIHEKQLQLGRTQSARPLNSFSKRAS
;
A
#
# COMPACT_ATOMS: atom_id res chain seq x y z
N MET A 1 -10.02 -50.14 -23.97
CA MET A 1 -9.12 -49.47 -23.00
C MET A 1 -9.13 -47.99 -23.33
N TRP A 2 -9.97 -47.19 -22.67
CA TRP A 2 -10.20 -45.78 -23.02
C TRP A 2 -9.49 -44.86 -22.02
N ILE A 3 -8.43 -44.21 -22.49
CA ILE A 3 -7.64 -43.24 -21.72
C ILE A 3 -8.42 -41.90 -21.74
N LYS A 4 -9.05 -41.55 -20.63
CA LYS A 4 -9.63 -40.21 -20.41
C LYS A 4 -8.48 -39.21 -20.30
N ARG A 5 -8.27 -38.41 -21.35
CA ARG A 5 -7.41 -37.23 -21.32
C ARG A 5 -8.03 -36.20 -20.39
N TYR A 6 -7.34 -35.89 -19.29
CA TYR A 6 -7.65 -34.74 -18.46
C TYR A 6 -7.30 -33.47 -19.23
N THR A 7 -8.32 -32.77 -19.72
CA THR A 7 -8.18 -31.40 -20.23
C THR A 7 -7.86 -30.50 -19.04
N ALA A 8 -6.62 -30.00 -18.98
CA ALA A 8 -6.22 -28.94 -18.06
C ALA A 8 -7.16 -27.75 -18.23
N SER A 9 -7.92 -27.44 -17.18
CA SER A 9 -8.71 -26.22 -17.13
C SER A 9 -7.74 -25.03 -17.17
N GLN A 10 -7.77 -24.28 -18.27
CA GLN A 10 -7.13 -22.97 -18.34
C GLN A 10 -7.71 -22.12 -17.21
N SER A 11 -6.92 -21.90 -16.16
CA SER A 11 -7.21 -20.95 -15.12
C SER A 11 -7.24 -19.57 -15.76
N ARG A 12 -8.44 -19.05 -15.99
CA ARG A 12 -8.65 -17.64 -16.33
C ARG A 12 -8.02 -16.83 -15.21
N THR A 13 -6.81 -16.31 -15.45
CA THR A 13 -6.17 -15.34 -14.55
C THR A 13 -7.15 -14.17 -14.43
N PRO A 14 -7.67 -13.86 -13.24
CA PRO A 14 -8.62 -12.79 -13.13
C PRO A 14 -7.89 -11.47 -13.43
N SER A 15 -8.38 -10.79 -14.46
CA SER A 15 -7.86 -9.54 -15.00
C SER A 15 -8.06 -8.38 -14.03
N TYR A 16 -7.40 -8.39 -12.87
CA TYR A 16 -7.41 -7.29 -11.91
C TYR A 16 -6.35 -6.21 -12.20
N LEU A 17 -5.57 -6.37 -13.27
CA LEU A 17 -4.35 -5.60 -13.49
C LEU A 17 -4.50 -4.29 -14.29
N ASN A 18 -5.71 -3.82 -14.62
CA ASN A 18 -5.80 -2.68 -15.55
C ASN A 18 -6.79 -1.57 -15.23
N HIS A 19 -7.21 -1.41 -13.98
CA HIS A 19 -7.83 -0.15 -13.56
C HIS A 19 -6.78 0.68 -12.83
N GLN A 20 -6.02 1.45 -13.62
CA GLN A 20 -5.17 2.56 -13.18
C GLN A 20 -6.05 3.70 -12.62
N THR A 21 -6.77 3.48 -11.53
CA THR A 21 -7.41 4.60 -10.85
C THR A 21 -6.33 5.34 -10.06
N ARG A 22 -5.86 6.45 -10.62
CA ARG A 22 -4.87 7.38 -10.02
C ARG A 22 -5.28 7.87 -8.62
N PHE A 23 -6.53 7.65 -8.22
CA PHE A 23 -7.15 8.05 -6.96
C PHE A 23 -7.87 6.86 -6.30
N ILE A 24 -7.13 6.04 -5.53
CA ILE A 24 -7.72 4.90 -4.80
C ILE A 24 -8.42 5.39 -3.51
N HIS A 25 -7.86 6.42 -2.83
CA HIS A 25 -8.44 7.07 -1.65
C HIS A 25 -8.04 8.54 -1.56
N ARG A 26 -8.89 9.45 -2.07
CA ARG A 26 -8.61 10.91 -2.10
C ARG A 26 -8.43 11.52 -0.71
N SER A 27 -9.23 11.09 0.27
CA SER A 27 -9.16 11.63 1.64
C SER A 27 -7.82 11.32 2.31
N PHE A 28 -7.27 10.13 2.11
CA PHE A 28 -5.96 9.77 2.63
C PHE A 28 -4.86 10.58 1.92
N GLN A 29 -4.88 10.60 0.58
CA GLN A 29 -3.87 11.33 -0.19
C GLN A 29 -3.83 12.82 0.19
N ILE A 30 -4.98 13.49 0.25
CA ILE A 30 -5.06 14.91 0.60
C ILE A 30 -4.54 15.16 2.02
N ARG A 31 -4.93 14.34 3.01
CA ARG A 31 -4.49 14.54 4.41
C ARG A 31 -2.96 14.45 4.54
N TYR A 32 -2.36 13.39 3.99
CA TYR A 32 -0.91 13.18 4.11
C TYR A 32 -0.10 14.14 3.24
N THR A 33 -0.56 14.43 2.02
CA THR A 33 0.08 15.46 1.19
C THR A 33 -0.04 16.84 1.84
N ALA A 34 -1.17 17.17 2.48
CA ALA A 34 -1.33 18.42 3.22
C ALA A 34 -0.39 18.49 4.42
N TYR A 35 -0.25 17.42 5.21
CA TYR A 35 0.72 17.40 6.32
C TYR A 35 2.16 17.58 5.85
N LEU A 36 2.57 16.90 4.78
CA LEU A 36 3.90 17.05 4.18
C LEU A 36 4.13 18.48 3.65
N SER A 37 3.16 19.01 2.91
CA SER A 37 3.25 20.35 2.32
C SER A 37 3.24 21.43 3.39
N LEU A 38 2.46 21.25 4.46
CA LEU A 38 2.41 22.17 5.60
C LEU A 38 3.75 22.16 6.35
N ALA A 39 4.31 20.98 6.66
CA ALA A 39 5.60 20.87 7.32
C ALA A 39 6.72 21.52 6.49
N ALA A 40 6.75 21.27 5.18
CA ALA A 40 7.71 21.88 4.27
C ALA A 40 7.55 23.41 4.21
N THR A 41 6.32 23.90 4.06
CA THR A 41 6.03 25.34 4.03
C THR A 41 6.43 26.03 5.33
N LEU A 42 6.12 25.43 6.48
CA LEU A 42 6.51 25.96 7.78
C LEU A 42 8.02 26.07 7.93
N GLY A 43 8.76 25.02 7.55
CA GLY A 43 10.23 25.06 7.54
C GLY A 43 10.77 26.18 6.66
N MET A 44 10.20 26.36 5.47
CA MET A 44 10.59 27.44 4.56
C MET A 44 10.30 28.82 5.14
N VAL A 45 9.12 29.05 5.73
CA VAL A 45 8.76 30.33 6.35
C VAL A 45 9.74 30.68 7.47
N ILE A 46 10.05 29.71 8.33
CA ILE A 46 11.01 29.90 9.44
C ILE A 46 12.39 30.29 8.90
N SER A 47 12.87 29.66 7.82
CA SER A 47 14.15 30.01 7.20
C SER A 47 14.12 31.31 6.40
N MET A 48 12.98 31.67 5.80
CA MET A 48 12.85 32.86 4.93
C MET A 48 12.83 34.16 5.74
N ILE A 49 12.30 34.15 6.97
CA ILE A 49 12.27 35.31 7.87
C ILE A 49 13.66 35.92 8.08
N PRO A 50 14.67 35.17 8.60
CA PRO A 50 16.00 35.74 8.84
C PRO A 50 16.68 36.15 7.53
N ILE A 51 16.52 35.39 6.44
CA ILE A 51 17.13 35.74 5.14
C ILE A 51 16.59 37.08 4.63
N SER A 52 15.27 37.25 4.64
CA SER A 52 14.63 38.50 4.23
C SER A 52 15.06 39.67 5.13
N TYR A 53 15.14 39.44 6.45
CA TYR A 53 15.64 40.44 7.39
C TYR A 53 17.07 40.87 7.04
N PHE A 54 18.00 39.92 6.86
CA PHE A 54 19.39 40.24 6.52
C PHE A 54 19.53 40.95 5.17
N ILE A 55 18.76 40.56 4.15
CA ILE A 55 18.79 41.27 2.86
C ILE A 55 18.37 42.72 3.06
N ASN A 56 17.27 42.98 3.75
CA ASN A 56 16.78 44.35 3.90
C ASN A 56 17.70 45.22 4.76
N GLU A 57 18.23 44.69 5.88
CA GLU A 57 19.18 45.43 6.73
C GLU A 57 20.49 45.73 5.99
N ASN A 58 21.06 44.75 5.29
CA ASN A 58 22.31 44.96 4.55
C ASN A 58 22.12 46.00 3.41
N TYR A 59 21.02 45.93 2.67
CA TYR A 59 20.76 46.88 1.59
C TYR A 59 20.42 48.28 2.11
N ASP A 60 19.75 48.42 3.27
CA ASP A 60 19.54 49.75 3.87
C ASP A 60 20.88 50.43 4.20
N VAL A 61 21.82 49.67 4.77
CA VAL A 61 23.19 50.17 5.02
C VAL A 61 23.89 50.55 3.72
N PHE A 62 23.82 49.72 2.67
CA PHE A 62 24.45 50.02 1.38
C PHE A 62 23.85 51.23 0.68
N ILE A 63 22.52 51.39 0.73
CA ILE A 63 21.82 52.53 0.14
C ILE A 63 22.21 53.82 0.84
N ARG A 64 22.25 53.84 2.18
CA ARG A 64 22.69 55.01 2.96
C ARG A 64 24.13 55.40 2.62
N LEU A 65 25.05 54.44 2.55
CA LEU A 65 26.44 54.70 2.17
C LEU A 65 26.57 55.20 0.72
N ALA A 66 25.79 54.62 -0.21
CA ALA A 66 25.80 55.05 -1.60
C ALA A 66 25.32 56.50 -1.76
N TYR A 67 24.36 56.94 -0.93
CA TYR A 67 23.89 58.32 -0.93
C TYR A 67 25.02 59.33 -0.66
N ASP A 68 25.90 59.01 0.29
CA ASP A 68 26.98 59.91 0.72
C ASP A 68 28.21 59.86 -0.21
N TYR A 69 28.56 58.67 -0.73
CA TYR A 69 29.85 58.46 -1.41
C TYR A 69 29.75 58.18 -2.91
N ALA A 70 28.63 57.63 -3.40
CA ALA A 70 28.51 57.17 -4.79
C ALA A 70 27.04 57.19 -5.28
N PRO A 71 26.44 58.38 -5.49
CA PRO A 71 25.02 58.49 -5.83
C PRO A 71 24.67 57.85 -7.19
N ASN A 72 25.65 57.67 -8.07
CA ASN A 72 25.48 57.03 -9.38
C ASN A 72 25.11 55.53 -9.28
N ILE A 73 25.42 54.84 -8.18
CA ILE A 73 25.08 53.41 -8.00
C ILE A 73 23.75 53.16 -7.28
N LEU A 74 23.13 54.20 -6.71
CA LEU A 74 21.91 54.09 -5.88
C LEU A 74 20.80 53.31 -6.59
N GLY A 75 20.48 53.71 -7.83
CA GLY A 75 19.44 53.05 -8.62
C GLY A 75 19.76 51.61 -9.03
N HIS A 76 21.03 51.18 -8.96
CA HIS A 76 21.42 49.79 -9.19
C HIS A 76 21.18 48.96 -7.91
N LEU A 77 21.53 49.49 -6.74
CA LEU A 77 21.32 48.84 -5.45
C LEU A 77 19.83 48.63 -5.15
N GLU A 78 18.98 49.62 -5.39
CA GLU A 78 17.53 49.50 -5.19
C GLU A 78 16.93 48.41 -6.09
N LYS A 79 17.34 48.38 -7.37
CA LYS A 79 16.91 47.35 -8.31
C LYS A 79 17.38 45.96 -7.86
N GLU A 80 18.62 45.84 -7.41
CA GLU A 80 19.18 44.57 -6.94
C GLU A 80 18.43 44.04 -5.71
N GLN A 81 18.11 44.91 -4.74
CA GLN A 81 17.30 44.53 -3.58
C GLN A 81 15.92 44.00 -4.00
N ILE A 82 15.23 44.70 -4.92
CA ILE A 82 13.93 44.27 -5.46
C ILE A 82 14.08 42.91 -6.17
N TRP A 83 15.15 42.73 -6.95
CA TRP A 83 15.43 41.47 -7.64
C TRP A 83 15.69 40.31 -6.68
N LEU A 84 16.49 40.53 -5.64
CA LEU A 84 16.77 39.51 -4.61
C LEU A 84 15.51 39.10 -3.85
N ASN A 85 14.70 40.07 -3.43
CA ASN A 85 13.43 39.79 -2.77
C ASN A 85 12.44 39.07 -3.70
N SER A 86 12.37 39.47 -4.98
CA SER A 86 11.54 38.80 -5.99
C SER A 86 12.02 37.37 -6.26
N LEU A 87 13.33 37.15 -6.33
CA LEU A 87 13.94 35.84 -6.50
C LEU A 87 13.66 34.94 -5.29
N LEU A 88 13.82 35.45 -4.07
CA LEU A 88 13.53 34.73 -2.84
C LEU A 88 12.06 34.29 -2.78
N PHE A 89 11.14 35.20 -3.11
CA PHE A 89 9.70 34.89 -3.18
C PHE A 89 9.39 33.88 -4.28
N SER A 90 9.98 34.03 -5.47
CA SER A 90 9.82 33.08 -6.57
C SER A 90 10.33 31.68 -6.21
N MET A 91 11.45 31.58 -5.51
CA MET A 91 11.98 30.32 -5.00
C MET A 91 11.03 29.68 -3.98
N PHE A 92 10.48 30.47 -3.06
CA PHE A 92 9.48 30.00 -2.10
C PHE A 92 8.25 29.40 -2.80
N VAL A 93 7.65 30.12 -3.75
CA VAL A 93 6.49 29.64 -4.50
C VAL A 93 6.84 28.38 -5.30
N GLY A 94 8.00 28.37 -5.98
CA GLY A 94 8.46 27.22 -6.75
C GLY A 94 8.63 25.97 -5.90
N LEU A 95 9.20 26.11 -4.69
CA LEU A 95 9.36 25.01 -3.75
C LEU A 95 8.02 24.50 -3.22
N VAL A 96 7.09 25.40 -2.85
CA VAL A 96 5.74 25.00 -2.40
C VAL A 96 5.03 24.16 -3.47
N VAL A 97 5.07 24.60 -4.73
CA VAL A 97 4.49 23.86 -5.86
C VAL A 97 5.18 22.51 -6.05
N PHE A 98 6.52 22.49 -6.01
CA PHE A 98 7.31 21.26 -6.14
C PHE A 98 6.96 20.24 -5.06
N PHE A 99 6.98 20.62 -3.78
CA PHE A 99 6.66 19.72 -2.66
C PHE A 99 5.22 19.25 -2.70
N THR A 100 4.28 20.08 -3.14
CA THR A 100 2.89 19.67 -3.32
C THR A 100 2.79 18.56 -4.38
N ILE A 101 3.35 18.77 -5.57
CA ILE A 101 3.34 17.78 -6.67
C ILE A 101 4.07 16.50 -6.25
N PHE A 102 5.24 16.65 -5.60
CA PHE A 102 6.02 15.53 -5.10
C PHE A 102 5.26 14.72 -4.06
N GLY A 103 4.65 15.38 -3.08
CA GLY A 103 3.84 14.76 -2.04
C GLY A 103 2.68 13.95 -2.62
N PHE A 104 1.95 14.50 -3.60
CA PHE A 104 0.90 13.78 -4.31
C PHE A 104 1.42 12.52 -5.01
N LYS A 105 2.55 12.62 -5.72
CA LYS A 105 3.17 11.47 -6.41
C LYS A 105 3.61 10.39 -5.42
N LEU A 106 4.26 10.79 -4.33
CA LEU A 106 4.76 9.87 -3.30
C LEU A 106 3.60 9.14 -2.62
N THR A 107 2.59 9.88 -2.15
CA THR A 107 1.46 9.27 -1.44
C THR A 107 0.65 8.35 -2.35
N ALA A 108 0.55 8.65 -3.66
CA ALA A 108 -0.11 7.78 -4.63
C ALA A 108 0.61 6.43 -4.83
N ARG A 109 1.94 6.39 -4.73
CA ARG A 109 2.74 5.14 -4.81
C ARG A 109 2.65 4.30 -3.54
N MET A 110 2.48 4.95 -2.39
CA MET A 110 2.37 4.27 -1.09
C MET A 110 0.98 3.66 -0.84
N ILE A 111 -0.11 4.36 -1.17
CA ILE A 111 -1.46 3.94 -0.79
C ILE A 111 -1.96 2.71 -1.56
N GLY A 112 -1.48 2.50 -2.79
CA GLY A 112 -1.87 1.37 -3.63
C GLY A 112 -1.55 0.02 -2.97
N PRO A 113 -0.28 -0.28 -2.69
CA PRO A 113 0.16 -1.50 -2.00
C PRO A 113 -0.59 -1.75 -0.69
N ILE A 114 -0.68 -0.72 0.17
CA ILE A 114 -1.37 -0.80 1.47
C ILE A 114 -2.83 -1.23 1.29
N GLN A 115 -3.52 -0.65 0.31
CA GLN A 115 -4.92 -0.98 0.07
C GLN A 115 -5.08 -2.40 -0.50
N ILE A 116 -4.16 -2.86 -1.33
CA ILE A 116 -4.18 -4.23 -1.85
C ILE A 116 -4.01 -5.24 -0.71
N VAL A 117 -3.03 -5.02 0.19
CA VAL A 117 -2.84 -5.87 1.39
C VAL A 117 -4.07 -5.85 2.28
N LYS A 118 -4.62 -4.66 2.58
CA LYS A 118 -5.85 -4.52 3.37
C LYS A 118 -7.03 -5.28 2.76
N ASN A 119 -7.21 -5.16 1.45
CA ASN A 119 -8.28 -5.86 0.74
C ASN A 119 -8.05 -7.38 0.75
N HIS A 120 -6.81 -7.83 0.62
CA HIS A 120 -6.47 -9.25 0.70
C HIS A 120 -6.73 -9.80 2.11
N LEU A 121 -6.26 -9.13 3.16
CA LEU A 121 -6.53 -9.48 4.56
C LEU A 121 -8.04 -9.53 4.86
N LYS A 122 -8.82 -8.57 4.34
CA LYS A 122 -10.29 -8.57 4.49
C LYS A 122 -10.95 -9.75 3.78
N GLN A 123 -10.35 -10.28 2.71
CA GLN A 123 -10.84 -11.48 2.05
C GLN A 123 -10.48 -12.73 2.86
N LEU A 124 -9.25 -12.81 3.38
CA LEU A 124 -8.83 -13.90 4.26
C LEU A 124 -9.73 -13.98 5.51
N SER A 125 -10.04 -12.84 6.14
CA SER A 125 -10.92 -12.81 7.32
C SER A 125 -12.37 -13.23 7.04
N ARG A 126 -12.80 -13.20 5.77
CA ARG A 126 -14.11 -13.68 5.32
C ARG A 126 -14.10 -15.15 4.87
N GLY A 127 -13.00 -15.87 5.12
CA GLY A 127 -12.85 -17.25 4.69
C GLY A 127 -12.49 -17.42 3.21
N LYS A 128 -12.18 -16.34 2.48
CA LYS A 128 -11.77 -16.41 1.07
C LYS A 128 -10.26 -16.57 0.98
N TRP A 129 -9.81 -17.79 1.16
CA TRP A 129 -8.39 -18.15 1.22
C TRP A 129 -7.78 -18.56 -0.13
N PHE A 130 -8.52 -18.48 -1.25
CA PHE A 130 -8.07 -18.88 -2.61
C PHE A 130 -7.44 -17.78 -3.44
N ASN A 131 -7.06 -16.70 -2.79
CA ASN A 131 -6.50 -15.59 -3.49
C ASN A 131 -5.06 -15.88 -3.90
N GLN A 132 -4.73 -15.45 -5.12
CA GLN A 132 -3.37 -15.47 -5.62
C GLN A 132 -2.51 -14.52 -4.78
N GLU A 133 -1.20 -14.72 -4.84
CA GLU A 133 -0.22 -13.81 -4.28
C GLU A 133 -0.48 -12.36 -4.73
N ILE A 134 -0.23 -11.43 -3.81
CA ILE A 134 -0.38 -10.02 -4.09
C ILE A 134 0.73 -9.59 -5.03
N LYS A 135 0.36 -8.86 -6.08
CA LYS A 135 1.30 -8.17 -6.97
C LYS A 135 1.03 -6.68 -6.95
N ILE A 136 2.08 -5.89 -6.82
CA ILE A 136 2.04 -4.43 -6.91
C ILE A 136 2.78 -3.97 -8.17
N ARG A 137 2.72 -2.67 -8.50
CA ARG A 137 3.38 -2.12 -9.68
C ARG A 137 4.85 -1.87 -9.37
N ASP A 138 5.73 -2.03 -10.35
CA ASP A 138 7.19 -1.84 -10.19
C ASP A 138 7.59 -0.46 -9.63
N LYS A 139 6.76 0.57 -9.84
CA LYS A 139 7.02 1.95 -9.38
C LYS A 139 6.40 2.26 -8.02
N ASP A 140 5.69 1.32 -7.41
CA ASP A 140 5.09 1.50 -6.10
C ASP A 140 6.14 1.38 -4.99
N GLU A 141 5.84 1.97 -3.84
CA GLU A 141 6.67 1.77 -2.66
C GLU A 141 6.31 0.43 -1.99
N PHE A 142 7.12 -0.03 -1.04
CA PHE A 142 6.83 -1.23 -0.22
C PHE A 142 6.90 -2.59 -0.93
N HIS A 143 7.71 -2.75 -1.96
CA HIS A 143 7.96 -4.06 -2.59
C HIS A 143 8.39 -5.12 -1.58
N GLU A 144 9.36 -4.81 -0.74
CA GLU A 144 9.85 -5.69 0.33
C GLU A 144 8.73 -6.12 1.28
N LEU A 145 7.88 -5.19 1.73
CA LEU A 145 6.73 -5.54 2.58
C LEU A 145 5.76 -6.51 1.90
N ILE A 146 5.53 -6.35 0.59
CA ILE A 146 4.67 -7.25 -0.18
C ILE A 146 5.31 -8.63 -0.34
N GLU A 147 6.62 -8.69 -0.55
CA GLU A 147 7.36 -9.94 -0.63
C GLU A 147 7.30 -10.70 0.70
N GLU A 148 7.58 -10.02 1.81
CA GLU A 148 7.47 -10.57 3.16
C GLU A 148 6.04 -11.02 3.47
N TYR A 149 5.05 -10.22 3.09
CA TYR A 149 3.63 -10.59 3.22
C TYR A 149 3.29 -11.85 2.43
N ASN A 150 3.74 -11.95 1.18
CA ASN A 150 3.51 -13.12 0.33
C ASN A 150 4.23 -14.35 0.88
N TYR A 151 5.43 -14.20 1.42
CA TYR A 151 6.16 -15.28 2.08
C TYR A 151 5.42 -15.78 3.33
N PHE A 152 4.95 -14.86 4.18
CA PHE A 152 4.09 -15.18 5.31
C PHE A 152 2.84 -15.93 4.87
N TYR A 153 2.14 -15.45 3.84
CA TYR A 153 0.92 -16.08 3.33
C TYR A 153 1.18 -17.49 2.78
N LYS A 154 2.28 -17.70 2.04
CA LYS A 154 2.71 -19.03 1.57
C LYS A 154 2.97 -19.97 2.73
N SER A 155 3.71 -19.51 3.74
CA SER A 155 4.06 -20.30 4.92
C SER A 155 2.81 -20.70 5.71
N PHE A 156 1.89 -19.75 5.90
CA PHE A 156 0.62 -20.00 6.56
C PHE A 156 -0.23 -21.03 5.80
N ARG A 157 -0.33 -20.90 4.48
CA ARG A 157 -1.05 -21.86 3.63
C ARG A 157 -0.44 -23.26 3.71
N LYS A 158 0.90 -23.35 3.65
CA LYS A 158 1.61 -24.63 3.78
C LYS A 158 1.35 -25.29 5.13
N ASN A 159 1.29 -24.50 6.22
CA ASN A 159 0.93 -25.02 7.54
C ASN A 159 -0.50 -25.57 7.57
N LEU A 160 -1.48 -24.89 6.96
CA LEU A 160 -2.84 -25.41 6.83
C LEU A 160 -2.91 -26.72 6.05
N GLU A 161 -2.13 -26.85 4.97
CA GLU A 161 -2.05 -28.09 4.20
C GLU A 161 -1.44 -29.24 5.01
N ASN A 162 -0.39 -28.95 5.79
CA ASN A 162 0.22 -29.92 6.70
C ASN A 162 -0.77 -30.36 7.78
N ASP A 163 -1.51 -29.43 8.39
CA ASP A 163 -2.53 -29.72 9.40
C ASP A 163 -3.64 -30.61 8.82
N LEU A 164 -4.13 -30.29 7.61
CA LEU A 164 -5.11 -31.12 6.92
C LEU A 164 -4.56 -32.54 6.67
N SER A 165 -3.31 -32.66 6.21
CA SER A 165 -2.69 -33.95 5.97
C SER A 165 -2.53 -34.79 7.25
N ARG A 166 -2.33 -34.13 8.40
CA ARG A 166 -2.26 -34.79 9.71
C ARG A 166 -3.64 -35.25 10.14
N LEU A 167 -4.67 -34.41 10.00
CA LEU A 167 -6.05 -34.76 10.29
C LEU A 167 -6.51 -35.96 9.44
N GLU A 168 -6.19 -35.99 8.15
CA GLU A 168 -6.55 -37.10 7.25
C GLU A 168 -5.88 -38.44 7.64
N LYS A 169 -4.73 -38.39 8.32
CA LYS A 169 -3.99 -39.58 8.80
C LYS A 169 -4.41 -40.05 10.19
N LEU A 170 -5.21 -39.28 10.93
CA LEU A 170 -5.66 -39.70 12.26
C LEU A 170 -6.59 -40.91 12.15
N ASN A 171 -6.27 -41.98 12.86
CA ASN A 171 -7.13 -43.15 12.98
C ASN A 171 -8.15 -42.92 14.11
N ILE A 172 -9.29 -42.31 13.77
CA ILE A 172 -10.39 -42.04 14.71
C ILE A 172 -11.21 -43.33 14.89
N ASN A 173 -11.51 -43.70 16.13
CA ASN A 173 -12.43 -44.81 16.42
C ASN A 173 -13.82 -44.49 15.83
N ARG A 174 -14.29 -45.34 14.91
CA ARG A 174 -15.57 -45.14 14.22
C ARG A 174 -16.79 -45.40 15.09
N ASP A 175 -16.59 -46.07 16.23
CA ASP A 175 -17.67 -46.42 17.14
C ASP A 175 -18.10 -45.22 18.00
N ASP A 176 -17.20 -44.25 18.22
CA ASP A 176 -17.52 -42.97 18.82
C ASP A 176 -18.03 -41.98 17.75
N ARG A 177 -19.35 -41.93 17.62
CA ARG A 177 -20.05 -41.11 16.61
C ARG A 177 -19.74 -39.63 16.73
N GLU A 178 -19.59 -39.09 17.94
CA GLU A 178 -19.32 -37.65 18.12
C GLU A 178 -17.92 -37.29 17.64
N SER A 179 -16.92 -38.06 18.06
CA SER A 179 -15.53 -37.86 17.64
C SER A 179 -15.37 -37.96 16.12
N TYR A 180 -16.02 -38.93 15.49
CA TYR A 180 -15.99 -39.09 14.04
C TYR A 180 -16.64 -37.91 13.30
N TYR A 181 -17.79 -37.43 13.78
CA TYR A 181 -18.47 -36.28 13.19
C TYR A 181 -17.65 -34.99 13.31
N LEU A 182 -17.08 -34.71 14.49
CA LEU A 182 -16.22 -33.54 14.72
C LEU A 182 -14.98 -33.58 13.83
N TRP A 183 -14.35 -34.75 13.68
CA TRP A 183 -13.21 -34.93 12.80
C TRP A 183 -13.56 -34.64 11.34
N GLN A 184 -14.67 -35.18 10.83
CA GLN A 184 -15.12 -34.88 9.47
C GLN A 184 -15.42 -33.39 9.27
N LYS A 185 -16.05 -32.75 10.26
CA LYS A 185 -16.32 -31.31 10.23
C LYS A 185 -15.03 -30.50 10.17
N MET A 186 -14.01 -30.83 10.96
CA MET A 186 -12.71 -30.15 10.93
C MET A 186 -11.99 -30.32 9.59
N ILE A 187 -12.00 -31.53 9.01
CA ILE A 187 -11.45 -31.76 7.66
C ILE A 187 -12.20 -30.90 6.64
N HIS A 188 -13.54 -30.88 6.71
CA HIS A 188 -14.36 -30.09 5.80
C HIS A 188 -14.05 -28.59 5.91
N GLU A 189 -13.97 -28.04 7.13
CA GLU A 189 -13.61 -26.65 7.37
C GLU A 189 -12.21 -26.31 6.83
N LYS A 190 -11.22 -27.18 7.05
CA LYS A 190 -9.85 -26.98 6.54
C LYS A 190 -9.76 -27.10 5.02
N GLN A 191 -10.52 -28.01 4.40
CA GLN A 191 -10.62 -28.13 2.95
C GLN A 191 -11.31 -26.91 2.34
N LEU A 192 -12.37 -26.40 2.98
CA LEU A 192 -13.01 -25.14 2.61
C LEU A 192 -12.06 -23.96 2.74
N GLN A 193 -11.18 -23.92 3.75
CA GLN A 193 -10.12 -22.92 3.89
C GLN A 193 -9.00 -23.07 2.85
N LEU A 194 -8.84 -24.23 2.20
CA LEU A 194 -7.88 -24.44 1.12
C LEU A 194 -8.53 -24.43 -0.28
N GLY A 195 -9.86 -24.30 -0.34
CA GLY A 195 -10.63 -24.14 -1.57
C GLY A 195 -10.61 -25.40 -2.41
N ARG A 196 -10.27 -26.49 -1.74
CA ARG A 196 -10.44 -27.83 -2.22
C ARG A 196 -11.92 -28.12 -2.02
N THR A 197 -12.75 -27.72 -2.98
CA THR A 197 -14.08 -28.28 -3.13
C THR A 197 -13.90 -29.74 -3.55
N GLN A 198 -13.72 -30.65 -2.59
CA GLN A 198 -13.70 -32.07 -2.91
C GLN A 198 -15.10 -32.66 -2.81
N SER A 199 -15.42 -33.40 -3.88
CA SER A 199 -16.42 -34.44 -3.98
C SER A 199 -16.71 -35.06 -2.61
N ALA A 200 -17.83 -34.68 -2.02
CA ALA A 200 -18.39 -35.43 -0.92
C ALA A 200 -18.48 -36.89 -1.39
N ARG A 201 -17.72 -37.81 -0.77
CA ARG A 201 -18.21 -39.18 -0.70
C ARG A 201 -19.53 -39.06 0.06
N PRO A 202 -20.68 -39.35 -0.59
CA PRO A 202 -21.96 -39.04 0.00
C PRO A 202 -22.07 -39.76 1.34
N LEU A 203 -22.50 -39.01 2.36
CA LEU A 203 -22.77 -39.45 3.73
C LEU A 203 -24.00 -40.39 3.81
N ASN A 204 -24.32 -41.10 2.74
CA ASN A 204 -25.52 -41.92 2.60
C ASN A 204 -25.15 -43.41 2.58
N SER A 205 -24.92 -44.00 3.75
CA SER A 205 -25.12 -45.45 3.91
C SER A 205 -25.40 -45.94 5.34
N PHE A 206 -25.45 -45.10 6.38
CA PHE A 206 -25.54 -45.60 7.76
C PHE A 206 -26.92 -45.51 8.44
N SER A 207 -28.00 -45.12 7.75
CA SER A 207 -29.35 -45.01 8.36
C SER A 207 -30.35 -46.12 7.99
N LYS A 208 -29.93 -47.25 7.42
CA LYS A 208 -30.86 -48.38 7.15
C LYS A 208 -30.23 -49.72 7.53
N ARG A 209 -30.20 -50.04 8.82
CA ARG A 209 -30.15 -51.41 9.39
C ARG A 209 -30.31 -51.32 10.91
N ALA A 210 -31.52 -50.95 11.32
CA ALA A 210 -32.04 -51.20 12.65
C ALA A 210 -33.56 -51.36 12.47
N SER A 211 -33.93 -52.53 11.97
CA SER A 211 -35.30 -53.05 11.89
C SER A 211 -35.17 -54.55 12.04
#